data_AF-A0A3B9T024-F1
#
_entry.id   AF-A0A3B9T024-F1
#
_cell.length_a   1.000
_cell.length_b   1.000
_cell.length_c   1.000
_cell.angle_alpha   90.00
_cell.angle_beta   90.00
_cell.angle_gamma   90.00
#
_symmetry.space_group_name_H-M   'P 1'
#
loop_
_entity.id
_entity.type
_entity.pdbx_description
1 polymer ?
#
loop_
_entity_poly.entity_id
_entity_poly.type
_entity_poly.pdbx_seq_one_letter_code
_entity_poly.pdbx_strand_id
1 'polypeptide(L)'
;MITCTQCGAQHPDHYTQCPNCGAPLSAPQPSVMNNGYGGYIPPAYQEAPITTVGQWFGWWLLCALLPVIGAIITMYSTKDPSVKNFAKINIILSCIGIVVFFLCIWILAAALRQLGL
;
A
#
# COMPACT_ATOMS: atom_id res chain seq x y z
N MET A 1 8.63 54.12 19.47
CA MET A 1 9.39 53.99 20.73
C MET A 1 8.54 53.17 21.67
N ILE A 2 9.09 52.13 22.29
CA ILE A 2 8.39 51.19 23.16
C ILE A 2 8.83 51.37 24.61
N THR A 3 7.87 51.48 25.53
CA THR A 3 8.13 51.64 26.96
C THR A 3 8.02 50.29 27.64
N CYS A 4 9.04 49.93 28.43
CA CYS A 4 9.00 48.71 29.22
C CYS A 4 7.93 48.82 30.33
N THR A 5 7.02 47.85 30.40
CA THR A 5 5.99 47.80 31.45
C THR A 5 6.53 47.41 32.83
N GLN A 6 7.75 46.88 32.89
CA GLN A 6 8.37 46.44 34.14
C GLN A 6 9.28 47.49 34.78
N CYS A 7 10.06 48.25 33.99
CA CYS A 7 10.99 49.25 34.52
C CYS A 7 10.72 50.68 34.06
N GLY A 8 9.74 50.91 33.20
CA GLY A 8 9.35 52.25 32.72
C GLY A 8 10.34 52.89 31.73
N ALA A 9 11.45 52.22 31.39
CA ALA A 9 12.42 52.74 30.44
C ALA A 9 11.89 52.74 29.00
N GLN A 10 12.18 53.81 28.25
CA GLN A 10 11.82 53.95 26.83
C GLN A 10 12.95 53.45 25.95
N HIS A 11 12.60 52.60 24.98
CA HIS A 11 13.54 52.01 24.03
C HIS A 11 13.04 52.16 22.59
N PRO A 12 13.93 52.11 21.58
CA PRO A 12 13.52 52.05 20.19
C PRO A 12 12.75 50.75 19.87
N ASP A 13 11.88 50.79 18.86
CA ASP A 13 10.95 49.69 18.52
C ASP A 13 11.62 48.39 18.03
N HIS A 14 12.94 48.39 17.82
CA HIS A 14 13.70 47.22 17.40
C HIS A 14 14.20 46.34 18.57
N TYR A 15 14.05 46.78 19.81
CA TYR A 15 14.43 45.97 20.98
C TYR A 15 13.34 44.94 21.29
N THR A 16 13.70 43.66 21.26
CA THR A 16 12.80 42.55 21.66
C THR A 16 12.80 42.30 23.16
N GLN A 17 13.84 42.77 23.87
CA GLN A 17 14.01 42.63 25.32
C GLN A 17 14.56 43.92 25.90
N CYS A 18 14.11 44.28 27.11
CA CYS A 18 14.57 45.47 27.80
C CYS A 18 15.98 45.24 28.36
N PRO A 19 16.99 46.03 27.96
CA PRO A 19 18.35 45.86 28.48
C PRO A 19 18.49 46.22 29.97
N ASN A 20 17.53 46.95 30.55
CA ASN A 20 17.59 47.38 31.94
C ASN A 20 16.99 46.36 32.92
N CYS A 21 15.97 45.60 32.50
CA CYS A 21 15.29 44.62 33.38
C CYS A 21 15.12 43.22 32.79
N GLY A 22 15.53 42.99 31.55
CA GLY A 22 15.42 41.70 30.85
C GLY A 22 14.00 41.33 30.39
N ALA A 23 12.99 42.15 30.67
CA ALA A 23 11.61 41.86 30.29
C ALA A 23 11.40 41.92 28.76
N PRO A 24 10.57 41.04 28.16
CA PRO A 24 10.28 41.09 26.74
C PRO A 24 9.54 42.40 26.39
N LEU A 25 10.03 43.08 25.36
CA LEU A 25 9.44 44.31 24.81
C LEU A 25 8.54 44.01 23.59
N SER A 26 8.23 42.74 23.32
CA SER A 26 7.44 42.36 22.16
C SER A 26 5.97 42.76 22.32
N ALA A 27 5.44 43.49 21.33
CA ALA A 27 4.00 43.58 21.11
C ALA A 27 3.40 42.15 21.08
N PRO A 28 2.22 41.92 21.69
CA PRO A 28 1.59 40.61 21.62
C PRO A 28 1.41 40.26 20.14
N GLN A 29 2.14 39.23 19.68
CA GLN A 29 1.85 38.62 18.39
C GLN A 29 0.37 38.27 18.41
N PRO A 30 -0.41 38.58 17.35
CA PRO A 30 -1.80 38.19 17.32
C PRO A 30 -1.86 36.70 17.56
N SER A 31 -2.45 36.31 18.69
CA SER A 31 -2.74 34.92 18.99
C SER A 31 -3.56 34.41 17.81
N VAL A 32 -2.95 33.55 16.99
CA VAL A 32 -3.68 32.82 15.97
C VAL A 32 -4.70 32.01 16.75
N MET A 33 -5.94 32.49 16.75
CA MET A 33 -7.08 31.78 17.29
C MET A 33 -7.20 30.51 16.45
N ASN A 34 -6.60 29.44 16.95
CA ASN A 34 -6.70 28.11 16.39
C ASN A 34 -8.17 27.71 16.56
N ASN A 35 -8.98 28.00 15.54
CA ASN A 35 -10.34 27.50 15.45
C ASN A 35 -10.24 25.98 15.44
N GLY A 36 -10.56 25.37 16.59
CA GLY A 36 -10.64 23.94 16.80
C GLY A 36 -11.77 23.29 16.01
N TYR A 37 -11.73 23.40 14.69
CA TYR A 37 -12.38 22.43 13.83
C TYR A 37 -11.56 21.16 13.96
N GLY A 38 -12.14 20.17 14.64
CA GLY A 38 -11.59 18.82 14.74
C GLY A 38 -11.31 18.30 13.33
N GLY A 39 -10.04 18.38 12.92
CA GLY A 39 -9.57 17.81 11.67
C GLY A 39 -9.78 16.30 11.76
N TYR A 40 -10.54 15.75 10.83
CA TYR A 40 -10.54 14.32 10.61
C TYR A 40 -9.11 13.92 10.23
N ILE A 41 -8.40 13.30 11.17
CA ILE A 41 -7.13 12.63 10.90
C ILE A 41 -7.52 11.32 10.21
N PRO A 42 -7.29 11.16 8.90
CA PRO A 42 -7.60 9.90 8.25
C PRO A 42 -6.80 8.80 8.94
N PRO A 43 -7.40 7.61 9.15
CA PRO A 43 -6.65 6.49 9.71
C PRO A 43 -5.42 6.24 8.83
N ALA A 44 -4.27 6.02 9.46
CA ALA A 44 -3.06 5.65 8.75
C ALA A 44 -3.33 4.35 7.99
N TYR A 45 -3.45 4.44 6.66
CA TYR A 45 -3.61 3.28 5.81
C TYR A 45 -2.33 2.45 5.92
N GLN A 46 -2.43 1.24 6.47
CA GLN A 46 -1.35 0.27 6.36
C GLN A 46 -1.31 -0.16 4.90
N GLU A 47 -0.23 0.20 4.21
CA GLU A 47 0.02 -0.25 2.85
C GLU A 47 0.07 -1.78 2.84
N ALA A 48 -0.94 -2.40 2.23
CA ALA A 48 -0.91 -3.83 2.00
C ALA A 48 0.31 -4.16 1.12
N PRO A 49 0.97 -5.31 1.33
CA PRO A 49 2.08 -5.71 0.49
C PRO A 49 1.59 -5.87 -0.95
N ILE A 50 1.99 -4.95 -1.83
CA ILE A 50 1.66 -4.96 -3.25
C ILE A 50 2.75 -5.65 -4.04
N THR A 51 2.36 -6.63 -4.84
CA THR A 51 3.27 -7.32 -5.76
C THR A 51 3.61 -6.41 -6.94
N THR A 52 4.90 -6.22 -7.22
CA THR A 52 5.32 -5.39 -8.36
C THR A 52 4.97 -6.07 -9.69
N VAL A 53 4.90 -5.28 -10.77
CA VAL A 53 4.57 -5.80 -12.12
C VAL A 53 5.56 -6.91 -12.55
N GLY A 54 6.85 -6.75 -12.27
CA GLY A 54 7.86 -7.76 -12.59
C GLY A 54 7.67 -9.07 -11.80
N GLN A 55 7.27 -8.97 -10.53
CA GLN A 55 6.93 -10.16 -9.74
C GLN A 55 5.67 -10.85 -10.25
N TRP A 56 4.66 -10.10 -10.69
CA TRP A 56 3.46 -10.65 -11.33
C TRP A 56 3.79 -11.48 -12.57
N PHE A 57 4.70 -10.99 -13.41
CA PHE A 57 5.19 -11.76 -14.56
C PHE A 57 5.88 -13.06 -14.13
N GLY A 58 6.70 -13.00 -13.08
CA GLY A 58 7.35 -14.18 -12.50
C GLY A 58 6.34 -15.24 -12.02
N TRP A 59 5.30 -14.83 -11.29
CA TRP A 59 4.24 -15.74 -10.84
C TRP A 59 3.45 -16.35 -12.00
N TRP A 60 3.17 -15.56 -13.03
CA TRP A 60 2.49 -16.05 -14.22
C TRP A 60 3.33 -17.11 -14.95
N LEU A 61 4.62 -16.84 -15.17
CA LEU A 61 5.55 -17.76 -15.83
C LEU A 61 5.72 -19.07 -15.05
N LEU A 62 5.87 -18.97 -13.72
CA LEU A 62 6.02 -20.13 -12.84
C LEU A 62 4.78 -21.03 -12.91
N CYS A 63 3.58 -20.45 -12.82
CA CYS A 63 2.33 -21.19 -12.91
C CYS A 63 2.04 -21.70 -14.34
N ALA A 64 2.55 -21.06 -15.39
CA ALA A 64 2.39 -21.55 -16.75
C ALA A 64 3.25 -22.80 -17.03
N LEU A 65 4.50 -22.80 -16.55
CA LEU A 65 5.43 -23.91 -16.76
C LEU A 65 5.15 -25.10 -15.82
N LEU A 66 4.77 -24.81 -14.58
CA LEU A 66 4.55 -25.80 -13.53
C LEU A 66 3.20 -25.51 -12.85
N PRO A 67 2.06 -25.88 -13.46
CA PRO A 67 0.73 -25.46 -13.01
C PRO A 67 0.42 -25.80 -11.54
N VAL A 68 0.68 -27.04 -11.13
CA VAL A 68 0.39 -27.48 -9.75
C VAL A 68 1.49 -27.04 -8.79
N ILE A 69 2.75 -27.36 -9.10
CA ILE A 69 3.89 -27.10 -8.21
C ILE A 69 4.13 -25.59 -8.07
N GLY A 70 4.07 -24.85 -9.18
CA GLY A 70 4.23 -23.40 -9.21
C GLY A 70 3.15 -22.67 -8.42
N ALA A 71 1.89 -23.12 -8.50
CA ALA A 71 0.82 -22.54 -7.70
C ALA A 71 0.99 -22.82 -6.19
N ILE A 72 1.50 -23.99 -5.80
CA ILE A 72 1.83 -24.30 -4.40
C ILE A 72 2.95 -23.37 -3.90
N ILE A 73 4.06 -23.26 -4.64
CA ILE A 73 5.17 -22.37 -4.30
C ILE A 73 4.67 -20.92 -4.14
N THR A 74 3.86 -20.46 -5.08
CA THR A 74 3.29 -19.11 -5.07
C THR A 74 2.46 -18.86 -3.80
N MET A 75 1.64 -19.83 -3.35
CA MET A 75 0.85 -19.69 -2.12
C MET A 75 1.70 -19.52 -0.86
N TYR A 76 2.82 -20.23 -0.75
CA TYR A 76 3.68 -20.18 0.42
C TYR A 76 4.70 -19.04 0.38
N SER A 77 5.12 -18.61 -0.80
CA SER A 77 6.18 -17.61 -0.98
C SER A 77 5.66 -16.17 -0.91
N THR A 78 4.44 -15.90 -1.40
CA THR A 78 3.92 -14.53 -1.44
C THR A 78 3.22 -14.12 -0.13
N LYS A 79 3.36 -12.84 0.22
CA LYS A 79 2.59 -12.20 1.30
C LYS A 79 1.34 -11.48 0.79
N ASP A 80 1.26 -11.22 -0.51
CA ASP A 80 0.16 -10.49 -1.14
C ASP A 80 -1.09 -11.38 -1.24
N PRO A 81 -2.24 -10.97 -0.67
CA PRO A 81 -3.48 -11.75 -0.73
C PRO A 81 -3.97 -11.98 -2.16
N SER A 82 -3.71 -11.05 -3.08
CA SER A 82 -4.16 -11.15 -4.47
C SER A 82 -3.45 -12.29 -5.20
N VAL A 83 -2.14 -12.41 -4.98
CA VAL A 83 -1.32 -13.47 -5.58
C VAL A 83 -1.68 -14.84 -4.98
N LYS A 84 -2.04 -14.90 -3.69
CA LYS A 84 -2.55 -16.14 -3.08
C LYS A 84 -3.88 -16.57 -3.70
N ASN A 85 -4.79 -15.63 -3.96
CA ASN A 85 -6.07 -15.93 -4.59
C ASN A 85 -5.89 -16.38 -6.03
N PHE A 86 -4.96 -15.75 -6.77
CA PHE A 86 -4.56 -16.20 -8.09
C PHE A 86 -4.06 -17.65 -8.08
N ALA A 87 -3.17 -18.00 -7.15
CA ALA A 87 -2.63 -19.35 -7.03
C ALA A 87 -3.72 -20.39 -6.73
N LYS A 88 -4.68 -20.08 -5.83
CA LYS A 88 -5.82 -20.96 -5.54
C LYS A 88 -6.67 -21.24 -6.79
N ILE A 89 -7.00 -20.21 -7.55
CA ILE A 89 -7.79 -20.35 -8.79
C ILE A 89 -7.01 -21.15 -9.83
N ASN A 90 -5.70 -20.93 -9.94
CA ASN A 90 -4.86 -21.64 -10.90
C ASN A 90 -4.84 -23.16 -10.65
N ILE A 91 -4.81 -23.60 -9.38
CA ILE A 91 -4.93 -25.02 -9.02
C ILE A 91 -6.28 -25.58 -9.48
N ILE A 92 -7.38 -24.87 -9.21
CA ILE A 92 -8.72 -25.31 -9.60
C ILE A 92 -8.83 -25.43 -11.13
N LEU A 93 -8.35 -24.42 -11.87
CA LEU A 93 -8.34 -24.44 -13.33
C LEU A 93 -7.46 -25.56 -13.88
N SER A 94 -6.33 -25.85 -13.24
CA SER A 94 -5.46 -26.97 -13.63
C SER A 94 -6.17 -28.31 -13.47
N CYS A 95 -6.90 -28.51 -12.38
CA CYS A 95 -7.71 -29.72 -12.18
C CYS A 95 -8.80 -29.86 -13.24
N ILE A 96 -9.52 -28.79 -13.56
CA ILE A 96 -10.55 -28.78 -14.61
C ILE A 96 -9.92 -29.09 -15.97
N GLY A 97 -8.78 -28.46 -16.29
CA GLY A 97 -8.06 -28.65 -17.54
C GLY A 97 -7.63 -30.11 -17.75
N ILE A 98 -7.16 -30.79 -16.69
CA ILE A 98 -6.81 -32.21 -16.74
C ILE A 98 -8.04 -33.07 -17.08
N VAL A 99 -9.19 -32.82 -16.43
CA VAL A 99 -10.42 -33.57 -16.71
C VAL A 99 -10.87 -33.38 -18.14
N VAL A 100 -10.90 -32.14 -18.63
CA VAL A 100 -11.27 -31.81 -20.02
C VAL A 100 -10.30 -32.46 -21.01
N PHE A 101 -9.00 -32.44 -20.73
CA PHE A 101 -7.98 -33.06 -21.58
C PHE A 101 -8.23 -34.57 -21.75
N PHE A 102 -8.49 -35.28 -20.65
CA PHE A 102 -8.80 -36.72 -20.73
C PHE A 102 -10.11 -37.00 -21.46
N LEU A 103 -11.15 -36.16 -21.27
CA LEU A 103 -12.38 -36.28 -22.04
C LEU A 103 -12.15 -36.09 -23.55
N CYS A 104 -11.35 -35.09 -23.93
CA CYS A 104 -11.00 -34.85 -25.33
C CYS A 104 -10.22 -36.02 -25.94
N ILE A 105 -9.24 -36.58 -25.21
CA ILE A 105 -8.52 -37.77 -25.66
C ILE A 105 -9.47 -38.95 -25.82
N TRP A 106 -10.39 -39.15 -24.88
CA TRP A 106 -11.35 -40.24 -24.93
C TRP A 106 -12.28 -40.12 -26.16
N ILE A 107 -12.81 -38.91 -26.41
CA ILE A 107 -13.63 -38.62 -27.60
C ILE A 107 -12.82 -38.85 -28.88
N LEU A 108 -11.58 -38.35 -28.94
CA LEU A 108 -10.71 -38.51 -30.10
C LEU A 108 -10.41 -39.99 -30.37
N ALA A 109 -10.07 -40.76 -29.33
CA ALA A 109 -9.83 -42.19 -29.44
C ALA A 109 -11.08 -42.95 -29.88
N ALA A 110 -12.26 -42.57 -29.40
CA ALA A 110 -13.53 -43.14 -29.84
C ALA A 110 -13.81 -42.82 -31.33
N ALA A 111 -13.53 -41.59 -31.78
CA ALA A 111 -13.66 -41.19 -33.17
C ALA A 111 -12.69 -41.93 -34.09
N LEU A 112 -11.42 -42.08 -33.69
CA LEU A 112 -10.41 -42.85 -34.43
C LEU A 112 -10.83 -44.32 -34.57
N ARG A 113 -11.35 -44.93 -33.49
CA ARG A 113 -11.89 -46.30 -33.54
C ARG A 113 -13.03 -46.45 -34.54
N GLN A 114 -13.91 -45.46 -34.68
CA GLN A 114 -14.99 -45.49 -35.68
C GLN A 114 -14.47 -45.41 -37.12
N LEU A 115 -13.30 -44.78 -37.32
CA LEU A 115 -12.64 -44.67 -38.62
C LEU A 115 -11.79 -45.90 -38.97
N GLY A 116 -11.68 -46.90 -38.08
CA GLY A 116 -10.92 -48.13 -38.31
C GLY A 116 -9.40 -47.96 -38.27
N LEU A 117 -8.92 -46.88 -37.65
CA LEU A 117 -7.52 -46.59 -37.33
C LEU A 117 -7.19 -47.04 -35.89
#